data_AF-A0A4Q5NPP6-F1
#
_entry.id   AF-A0A4Q5NPP6-F1
#
_cell.length_a   1.000
_cell.length_b   1.000
_cell.length_c   1.000
_cell.angle_alpha   90.00
_cell.angle_beta   90.00
_cell.angle_gamma   90.00
#
_symmetry.space_group_name_H-M   'P 1'
#
loop_
_entity.id
_entity.type
_entity.pdbx_description
1 polymer ?
#
loop_
_entity_poly.entity_id
_entity_poly.type
_entity_poly.pdbx_seq_one_letter_code
_entity_poly.pdbx_strand_id
1 'polypeptide(L)' 'MDSELPEEEDVTEESGWHSYDCAFCGEPNDVFADASGARTQKFTEDCQVCCRPNLLTIRFERDGWVSIEVEREYDA' A
#
# COMPACT_ATOMS: atom_id res chain seq x y z
N MET A 1 30.36 6.87 -22.31
CA MET A 1 30.27 5.40 -22.27
C MET A 1 29.42 5.11 -21.04
N ASP A 2 28.15 5.49 -21.12
CA ASP A 2 27.05 4.60 -21.55
C ASP A 2 26.94 3.45 -20.54
N SER A 3 26.23 3.70 -19.44
CA SER A 3 24.80 3.41 -19.29
C SER A 3 24.58 1.92 -19.28
N GLU A 4 24.43 1.33 -18.09
CA GLU A 4 23.80 0.03 -17.87
C GLU A 4 23.53 -0.07 -16.35
N LEU A 5 22.59 0.75 -15.88
CA LEU A 5 21.85 0.42 -14.67
C LEU A 5 20.91 -0.72 -15.10
N PRO A 6 20.93 -1.90 -14.45
CA PRO A 6 20.03 -2.97 -14.82
C PRO A 6 18.59 -2.48 -14.73
N GLU A 7 17.89 -2.72 -15.83
CA GLU A 7 16.52 -2.35 -16.12
C GLU A 7 15.59 -2.91 -15.04
N GLU A 8 14.93 -1.99 -14.31
CA GLU A 8 13.54 -2.12 -13.87
C GLU A 8 13.09 -3.56 -13.58
N GLU A 9 13.45 -4.07 -12.40
CA GLU A 9 13.04 -5.40 -11.96
C GLU A 9 11.51 -5.47 -11.82
N ASP A 10 10.87 -5.99 -12.86
CA ASP A 10 9.61 -6.78 -12.84
C ASP A 10 8.63 -6.40 -11.72
N VAL A 11 8.17 -5.15 -11.70
CA VAL A 11 6.88 -4.83 -11.05
C VAL A 11 5.83 -5.42 -11.97
N THR A 12 5.31 -6.59 -11.61
CA THR A 12 4.01 -7.04 -12.11
C THR A 12 3.08 -5.83 -12.07
N GLU A 13 2.42 -5.45 -13.18
CA GLU A 13 1.67 -4.18 -13.35
C GLU A 13 0.63 -3.86 -12.24
N GLU A 14 0.43 -4.77 -11.30
CA GLU A 14 -0.50 -4.72 -10.18
C GLU A 14 0.18 -4.43 -8.82
N SER A 15 1.51 -4.48 -8.70
CA SER A 15 2.27 -4.23 -7.45
C SER A 15 2.99 -2.88 -7.49
N GLY A 16 2.97 -2.10 -6.40
CA GLY A 16 3.63 -0.80 -6.36
C GLY A 16 3.43 0.00 -5.09
N TRP A 17 4.00 1.21 -5.07
CA TRP A 17 3.79 2.17 -3.98
C TRP A 17 2.49 2.95 -4.17
N HIS A 18 1.71 3.05 -3.12
CA HIS A 18 0.47 3.81 -3.07
C HIS A 18 0.42 4.67 -1.82
N SER A 19 -0.20 5.84 -1.92
CA SER A 19 -0.40 6.72 -0.77
C SER A 19 -1.81 6.56 -0.20
N TYR A 20 -1.93 6.69 1.13
CA TYR A 20 -3.19 6.70 1.86
C TYR A 20 -3.16 7.73 2.98
N ASP A 21 -4.32 8.28 3.32
CA ASP A 21 -4.45 9.24 4.42
C ASP A 21 -4.66 8.50 5.75
N CYS A 22 -3.87 8.85 6.76
CA CYS A 22 -3.99 8.24 8.08
C CYS A 22 -5.37 8.52 8.70
N ALA A 23 -6.09 7.47 9.12
CA ALA A 23 -7.42 7.59 9.72
C ALA A 23 -7.43 8.24 11.12
N PHE A 24 -6.26 8.56 11.69
CA PHE A 24 -6.11 9.24 12.98
C PHE A 24 -5.73 10.71 12.85
N CYS A 25 -4.65 11.02 12.13
CA CYS A 25 -4.13 12.38 12.02
C CYS A 25 -4.44 13.06 10.68
N GLY A 26 -4.81 12.29 9.65
CA GLY A 26 -5.06 12.80 8.31
C GLY A 26 -3.83 12.98 7.44
N GLU A 27 -2.61 12.74 7.96
CA GLU A 27 -1.40 12.90 7.14
C GLU A 27 -1.21 11.74 6.14
N PRO A 28 -0.67 12.04 4.94
CA PRO A 28 -0.41 11.04 3.92
C PRO A 28 0.73 10.10 4.36
N ASN A 29 0.54 8.81 4.09
CA ASN A 29 1.53 7.74 4.29
C ASN A 29 1.62 6.92 3.01
N ASP A 30 2.74 6.24 2.81
CA ASP A 30 2.96 5.36 1.67
C ASP A 30 2.96 3.89 2.11
N VAL A 31 2.36 3.03 1.29
CA VAL A 31 2.35 1.58 1.46
C VAL A 31 2.74 0.90 0.17
N PHE A 32 3.52 -0.18 0.27
CA PHE A 32 3.81 -1.04 -0.87
C PHE A 32 2.73 -2.11 -0.98
N ALA A 33 1.90 -2.05 -2.02
CA ALA A 33 0.93 -3.07 -2.35
C ALA A 33 1.62 -4.15 -3.20
N ASP A 34 1.72 -5.36 -2.66
CA ASP A 34 2.29 -6.50 -3.37
C ASP A 34 1.20 -7.46 -3.85
N ALA A 35 0.93 -7.48 -5.15
CA ALA A 35 -0.04 -8.38 -5.78
C ALA A 35 0.40 -9.85 -5.81
N SER A 36 1.64 -10.19 -5.42
CA SER A 36 2.11 -11.58 -5.35
C SER A 36 1.36 -12.43 -4.30
N GLY A 37 0.75 -11.76 -3.33
CA GLY A 37 -0.05 -12.36 -2.26
C GLY A 37 -1.51 -12.66 -2.64
N ALA A 38 -2.42 -12.48 -1.68
CA ALA A 38 -3.84 -12.62 -1.92
C ALA A 38 -4.40 -11.40 -2.68
N ARG A 39 -5.46 -11.60 -3.47
CA ARG A 39 -6.17 -10.49 -4.18
C ARG A 39 -6.79 -9.47 -3.21
N THR A 40 -7.05 -9.87 -1.98
CA THR A 40 -7.47 -8.99 -0.89
C THR A 40 -6.55 -9.22 0.29
N GLN A 41 -5.92 -8.16 0.77
CA GLN A 41 -4.96 -8.19 1.87
C GLN A 41 -5.45 -7.26 2.97
N LYS A 42 -5.38 -7.72 4.21
CA LYS A 42 -5.77 -6.95 5.39
C LYS A 42 -4.67 -7.04 6.43
N PHE A 43 -4.07 -5.92 6.73
CA PHE A 43 -2.95 -5.81 7.66
C PHE A 43 -2.90 -4.43 8.28
N THR A 44 -2.10 -4.29 9.32
CA THR A 44 -2.01 -3.06 10.11
C THR A 44 -0.68 -2.40 9.85
N GLU A 45 -0.72 -1.11 9.49
CA GLU A 45 0.45 -0.27 9.28
C GLU A 45 0.41 0.97 10.18
N ASP A 46 1.52 1.22 10.87
CA ASP A 46 1.66 2.40 11.73
C ASP A 46 1.89 3.66 10.89
N CYS A 47 1.15 4.72 11.21
CA CYS A 47 1.39 6.04 10.62
C CYS A 47 2.80 6.55 10.97
N GLN A 48 3.56 6.96 9.96
CA GLN A 48 4.93 7.47 10.11
C GLN A 48 4.98 8.84 10.82
N VAL A 49 3.85 9.54 10.92
CA VAL A 49 3.74 10.85 11.59
C VAL A 49 3.25 10.72 13.04
N CYS A 50 2.17 9.97 13.27
CA CYS A 50 1.51 9.92 14.57
C CYS A 50 1.65 8.57 15.31
N CYS A 51 2.35 7.59 14.71
CA CYS A 51 2.59 6.26 15.27
C CYS A 51 1.31 5.52 15.73
N ARG A 52 0.20 5.72 15.02
CA ARG A 52 -1.08 5.04 15.30
C ARG A 52 -1.32 3.94 14.26
N PRO A 53 -1.83 2.77 14.67
CA PRO A 53 -2.04 1.63 13.78
C PRO A 53 -3.27 1.84 12.90
N ASN A 54 -3.07 1.93 11.59
CA ASN A 54 -4.12 1.96 10.59
C ASN A 54 -4.36 0.54 10.08
N LEU A 55 -5.61 0.10 10.11
CA LEU A 55 -6.01 -1.15 9.49
C LEU A 55 -6.24 -0.90 8.01
N LEU A 56 -5.36 -1.43 7.16
CA LEU A 56 -5.45 -1.31 5.72
C LEU A 56 -6.13 -2.53 5.13
N THR A 57 -7.06 -2.30 4.20
CA THR A 57 -7.61 -3.34 3.33
C THR A 57 -7.28 -2.99 1.88
N ILE A 58 -6.35 -3.72 1.28
CA ILE A 58 -5.90 -3.56 -0.10
C ILE A 58 -6.60 -4.60 -0.97
N ARG A 59 -7.19 -4.18 -2.10
CA ARG A 59 -7.77 -5.09 -3.10
C ARG A 59 -7.17 -4.83 -4.47
N PHE A 60 -6.79 -5.92 -5.14
CA PHE A 60 -6.31 -5.94 -6.52
C PHE A 60 -7.47 -6.36 -7.43
N GLU A 61 -7.96 -5.40 -8.22
CA GLU A 61 -9.07 -5.62 -9.15
C GLU A 61 -8.60 -6.22 -10.47
N ARG A 62 -9.51 -6.86 -11.23
CA ARG A 62 -9.13 -7.58 -12.47
C ARG A 62 -8.71 -6.68 -13.62
N ASP A 63 -8.98 -5.39 -13.50
CA ASP A 63 -8.64 -4.34 -14.46
C ASP A 63 -7.32 -3.62 -14.10
N GLY A 64 -6.56 -4.15 -13.13
CA GLY A 64 -5.25 -3.63 -12.73
C GLY A 64 -5.33 -2.46 -11.74
N TRP A 65 -6.52 -2.14 -11.24
CA TRP A 65 -6.68 -1.08 -10.24
C TRP A 65 -6.50 -1.63 -8.82
N VAL A 66 -5.85 -0.81 -7.99
CA VAL A 66 -5.67 -1.08 -6.56
C VAL A 66 -6.59 -0.18 -5.76
N SER A 67 -7.45 -0.76 -4.92
CA SER A 67 -8.26 -0.03 -3.95
C SER A 67 -7.68 -0.18 -2.55
N ILE A 68 -7.53 0.91 -1.82
CA ILE A 68 -7.04 0.92 -0.44
C ILE A 68 -8.13 1.52 0.45
N GLU A 69 -8.61 0.75 1.41
CA GLU A 69 -9.46 1.23 2.49
C GLU A 69 -8.64 1.34 3.77
N VAL A 70 -8.84 2.45 4.49
CA VAL A 70 -8.11 2.76 5.72
C VAL A 70 -9.12 2.88 6.86
N GLU A 71 -8.94 2.05 7.88
CA GLU A 71 -9.77 2.04 9.08
C GLU A 71 -8.89 2.25 10.32
N ARG A 72 -9.51 2.71 11.41
CA ARG A 72 -8.84 2.77 12.72
C ARG A 72 -8.89 1.37 13.34
N GLU A 73 -7.76 0.78 13.70
CA GLU A 73 -7.73 -0.57 14.29
C GLU A 73 -8.44 -0.64 15.66
N TYR A 74 -8.52 0.49 16.38
CA TYR A 74 -9.21 0.59 17.67
C TYR A 74 -10.72 0.88 17.52
N ASP A 75 -11.51 -0.14 17.18
CA ASP A 75 -12.94 -0.23 17.53
C ASP A 75 -13.43 -1.69 17.54
N ALA A 76 -12.67 -2.58 18.20
CA ALA A 76 -13.05 -3.97 18.48
C ALA A 76 -13.20 -4.21 19.99
#